data_AF-A0A452J1A4-F1
#
_entry.id   AF-A0A452J1A4-F1
#
_cell.length_a   1.000
_cell.length_b   1.000
_cell.length_c   1.000
_cell.angle_alpha   90.00
_cell.angle_beta   90.00
_cell.angle_gamma   90.00
#
_symmetry.space_group_name_H-M   'P 1'
#
loop_
_entity.id
_entity.type
_entity.pdbx_description
1 polymer ?
#
loop_
_entity_poly.entity_id
_entity_poly.type
_entity_poly.pdbx_seq_one_letter_code
_entity_poly.pdbx_strand_id
1 'polypeptide(L)'
;MLSENKSHENVTFRDIQQALYELANHVVKGNLKHEQASNVLSDVIEFRDDMSSILADVFCILDIETSCLEEKSKRDHFTQLVLACLYLVSDTVLKERLDPETLESLGLIKQSQQFNQKSVKIKTKLFYKQQKFNLLREENEGYAKLIAELGQDLSGNITSDLILENIKSLIGCFNLDPNRVLDIILEVYECRPEYDEFFVPLIESYMYMCEPQTLCHILGFKFKFYQEPNGETPSSLYRVAAVLLQHNLIDLEDLYVHLLPVDNAILEEHKREIVEAKQIVRKLTMVVLSSEKTEEKEKEKDKEEEKTEKPPDNQKLGLLEALLKVGDWQHAQSIMDQMPPFYATSHKPIAIALCQLVHVTVEPLYRR
;
A
#
# COMPACT_ATOMS: atom_id res chain seq x y z
N MET A 1 -57.08 -10.51 18.20
CA MET A 1 -57.30 -9.11 18.61
C MET A 1 -56.18 -8.17 18.15
N LEU A 2 -54.89 -8.41 18.40
CA LEU A 2 -53.79 -7.54 17.88
C LEU A 2 -53.26 -7.91 16.47
N SER A 3 -53.66 -9.07 15.93
CA SER A 3 -53.22 -9.55 14.60
C SER A 3 -54.15 -9.16 13.44
N GLU A 4 -55.44 -8.90 13.71
CA GLU A 4 -56.43 -8.55 12.68
C GLU A 4 -56.37 -7.07 12.25
N ASN A 5 -55.94 -6.17 13.15
CA ASN A 5 -55.77 -4.75 12.82
C ASN A 5 -54.63 -4.51 11.82
N LYS A 6 -53.53 -5.28 11.90
CA LYS A 6 -52.42 -5.16 10.94
C LYS A 6 -52.78 -5.62 9.53
N SER A 7 -53.68 -6.60 9.39
CA SER A 7 -54.16 -7.01 8.06
C SER A 7 -55.07 -5.97 7.43
N HIS A 8 -55.96 -5.33 8.21
CA HIS A 8 -56.83 -4.28 7.69
C HIS A 8 -56.07 -2.99 7.36
N GLU A 9 -55.11 -2.58 8.20
CA GLU A 9 -54.23 -1.43 7.91
C GLU A 9 -53.40 -1.62 6.63
N ASN A 10 -52.89 -2.83 6.38
CA ASN A 10 -52.13 -3.16 5.17
C ASN A 10 -52.98 -3.17 3.90
N VAL A 11 -54.26 -3.58 3.99
CA VAL A 11 -55.20 -3.53 2.86
C VAL A 11 -55.52 -2.07 2.54
N THR A 12 -55.87 -1.26 3.54
CA THR A 12 -56.12 0.18 3.33
C THR A 12 -54.89 0.93 2.80
N PHE A 13 -53.68 0.52 3.19
CA PHE A 13 -52.44 1.13 2.72
C PHE A 13 -52.21 0.88 1.22
N ARG A 14 -52.42 -0.36 0.74
CA ARG A 14 -52.31 -0.67 -0.70
C ARG A 14 -53.37 0.05 -1.52
N ASP A 15 -54.59 0.13 -1.01
CA ASP A 15 -55.69 0.79 -1.71
C ASP A 15 -55.41 2.29 -1.87
N ILE A 16 -54.81 2.93 -0.85
CA ILE A 16 -54.40 4.34 -0.92
C ILE A 16 -53.21 4.53 -1.88
N GLN A 17 -52.18 3.68 -1.80
CA GLN A 17 -51.03 3.75 -2.72
C GLN A 17 -51.48 3.57 -4.18
N GLN A 18 -52.41 2.64 -4.43
CA GLN A 18 -52.98 2.43 -5.75
C GLN A 18 -53.80 3.63 -6.22
N ALA A 19 -54.62 4.22 -5.35
CA ALA A 19 -55.38 5.43 -5.69
C ALA A 19 -54.47 6.63 -6.00
N LEU A 20 -53.40 6.83 -5.23
CA LEU A 20 -52.39 7.87 -5.48
C LEU A 20 -51.65 7.64 -6.80
N TYR A 21 -51.27 6.39 -7.07
CA TYR A 21 -50.63 6.00 -8.33
C TYR A 21 -51.56 6.22 -9.53
N GLU A 22 -52.83 5.81 -9.44
CA GLU A 22 -53.82 6.01 -10.51
C GLU A 22 -54.03 7.51 -10.78
N LEU A 23 -54.19 8.32 -9.73
CA LEU A 23 -54.31 9.77 -9.84
C LEU A 23 -53.11 10.39 -10.56
N ALA A 24 -51.90 10.05 -10.14
CA ALA A 24 -50.67 10.56 -10.75
C ALA A 24 -50.48 10.04 -12.18
N ASN A 25 -50.83 8.78 -12.48
CA ASN A 25 -50.78 8.20 -13.82
C ASN A 25 -51.79 8.88 -14.79
N HIS A 26 -52.96 9.30 -14.30
CA HIS A 26 -53.90 10.09 -15.09
C HIS A 26 -53.34 11.45 -15.51
N VAL A 27 -52.51 12.08 -14.67
CA VAL A 27 -51.78 13.30 -15.03
C VAL A 27 -50.70 13.02 -16.07
N VAL A 28 -49.92 11.96 -15.88
CA VAL A 28 -48.86 11.55 -16.83
C VAL A 28 -49.44 11.28 -18.22
N LYS A 29 -50.61 10.63 -18.29
CA LYS A 29 -51.34 10.37 -19.55
C LYS A 29 -52.01 11.61 -20.16
N GLY A 30 -52.00 12.76 -19.48
CA GLY A 30 -52.59 14.02 -19.95
C GLY A 30 -54.11 14.12 -19.76
N ASN A 31 -54.73 13.21 -19.02
CA ASN A 31 -56.17 13.19 -18.77
C ASN A 31 -56.60 14.16 -17.65
N LEU A 32 -55.65 14.58 -16.80
CA LEU A 32 -55.88 15.47 -15.67
C LEU A 32 -54.79 16.56 -15.62
N LYS A 33 -55.15 17.78 -15.21
CA LYS A 33 -54.18 18.87 -15.02
C LYS A 33 -53.38 18.65 -13.73
N HIS A 34 -52.08 18.95 -13.77
CA HIS A 34 -51.16 18.79 -12.63
C HIS A 34 -51.59 19.62 -11.40
N GLU A 35 -52.15 20.83 -11.58
CA GLU A 35 -52.68 21.65 -10.48
C GLU A 35 -53.84 20.97 -9.73
N GLN A 36 -54.73 20.30 -10.46
CA GLN A 36 -55.89 19.62 -9.87
C GLN A 36 -55.44 18.41 -9.06
N ALA A 37 -54.45 17.65 -9.55
CA ALA A 37 -53.87 16.55 -8.82
C ALA A 37 -53.11 17.03 -7.58
N SER A 38 -52.32 18.10 -7.68
CA SER A 38 -51.57 18.67 -6.54
C SER A 38 -52.48 19.08 -5.39
N ASN A 39 -53.64 19.70 -5.69
CA ASN A 39 -54.61 20.08 -4.67
C ASN A 39 -55.18 18.85 -3.95
N VAL A 40 -55.58 17.82 -4.69
CA VAL A 40 -56.09 16.57 -4.10
C VAL A 40 -55.01 15.88 -3.27
N LEU A 41 -53.75 15.88 -3.74
CA LEU A 41 -52.62 15.33 -3.00
C LEU A 41 -52.34 16.12 -1.71
N SER A 42 -52.51 17.45 -1.74
CA SER A 42 -52.39 18.29 -0.55
C SER A 42 -53.41 17.92 0.52
N ASP A 43 -54.68 17.76 0.12
CA ASP A 43 -55.74 17.35 1.04
C ASP A 43 -55.47 15.96 1.61
N VAL A 44 -54.98 15.02 0.79
CA VAL A 44 -54.71 13.63 1.20
C VAL A 44 -53.52 13.51 2.17
N ILE A 45 -52.52 14.38 2.04
CA ILE A 45 -51.33 14.35 2.92
C ILE A 45 -51.63 14.81 4.34
N GLU A 46 -52.62 15.68 4.54
CA GLU A 46 -53.03 16.12 5.88
C GLU A 46 -53.64 15.00 6.74
N PHE A 47 -54.07 13.88 6.13
CA PHE A 47 -54.70 12.78 6.87
C PHE A 47 -53.71 11.93 7.66
N ARG A 48 -52.44 11.83 7.24
CA ARG A 48 -51.45 10.95 7.90
C ARG A 48 -50.00 11.37 7.57
N ASP A 49 -49.14 11.39 8.59
CA ASP A 49 -47.76 11.89 8.51
C ASP A 49 -46.86 11.12 7.52
N ASP A 50 -47.12 9.83 7.28
CA ASP A 50 -46.35 8.98 6.37
C ASP A 50 -46.78 9.07 4.90
N MET A 51 -47.88 9.79 4.59
CA MET A 51 -48.37 9.97 3.21
C MET A 51 -47.35 10.66 2.32
N SER A 52 -46.54 11.55 2.88
CA SER A 52 -45.43 12.21 2.17
C SER A 52 -44.39 11.19 1.65
N SER A 53 -44.09 10.15 2.44
CA SER A 53 -43.18 9.07 2.04
C SER A 53 -43.84 8.14 1.02
N ILE A 54 -45.13 7.80 1.20
CA ILE A 54 -45.87 6.94 0.26
C ILE A 54 -45.98 7.62 -1.11
N LEU A 55 -46.26 8.93 -1.13
CA LEU A 55 -46.30 9.71 -2.36
C LEU A 55 -44.93 9.73 -3.06
N ALA A 56 -43.84 9.85 -2.30
CA ALA A 56 -42.49 9.78 -2.86
C ALA A 56 -42.18 8.41 -3.48
N ASP A 57 -42.66 7.31 -2.88
CA ASP A 57 -42.52 5.96 -3.45
C ASP A 57 -43.36 5.79 -4.73
N VAL A 58 -44.57 6.38 -4.78
CA VAL A 58 -45.38 6.43 -6.00
C VAL A 58 -44.68 7.23 -7.10
N PHE A 59 -44.08 8.37 -6.76
CA PHE A 59 -43.28 9.16 -7.71
C PHE A 59 -42.05 8.39 -8.19
N CYS A 60 -41.38 7.62 -7.33
CA CYS A 60 -40.26 6.77 -7.72
C CYS A 60 -40.66 5.72 -8.78
N ILE A 61 -41.80 5.05 -8.59
CA ILE A 61 -42.32 4.07 -9.58
C ILE A 61 -42.65 4.76 -10.90
N LEU A 62 -43.35 5.90 -10.86
CA LEU A 62 -43.69 6.67 -12.07
C LEU A 62 -42.45 7.27 -12.75
N ASP A 63 -41.41 7.61 -12.00
CA ASP A 63 -40.13 8.07 -12.53
C ASP A 63 -39.50 6.97 -13.40
N ILE A 64 -39.42 5.75 -12.87
CA ILE A 64 -38.90 4.57 -13.58
C ILE A 64 -39.77 4.26 -14.81
N GLU A 65 -41.10 4.21 -14.67
CA GLU A 65 -42.01 3.91 -15.76
C GLU A 65 -41.93 4.94 -16.89
N THR A 66 -41.91 6.24 -16.56
CA THR A 66 -41.79 7.30 -17.57
C THR A 66 -40.41 7.36 -18.21
N SER A 67 -39.35 6.97 -17.48
CA SER A 67 -38.00 6.83 -18.03
C SER A 67 -37.93 5.68 -19.05
N CYS A 68 -38.54 4.52 -18.74
CA CYS A 68 -38.59 3.36 -19.64
C CYS A 68 -39.43 3.57 -20.92
N LEU A 69 -40.43 4.44 -20.88
CA LEU A 69 -41.34 4.66 -22.01
C LEU A 69 -40.77 5.56 -23.11
N GLU A 70 -39.67 6.29 -22.86
CA GLU A 70 -38.99 7.22 -23.78
C GLU A 70 -39.90 8.31 -24.42
N GLU A 71 -41.14 8.49 -23.93
CA GLU A 71 -42.08 9.50 -24.41
C GLU A 71 -41.89 10.84 -23.70
N LYS A 72 -41.31 11.81 -24.41
CA LYS A 72 -40.96 13.13 -23.86
C LYS A 72 -42.16 13.90 -23.28
N SER A 73 -43.34 13.81 -23.88
CA SER A 73 -44.55 14.49 -23.40
C SER A 73 -45.02 13.98 -22.02
N LYS A 74 -45.03 12.66 -21.82
CA LYS A 74 -45.39 12.03 -20.54
C LYS A 74 -44.37 12.37 -19.45
N ARG A 75 -43.09 12.42 -19.83
CA ARG A 75 -41.99 12.82 -18.95
C ARG A 75 -42.10 14.28 -18.50
N ASP A 76 -42.46 15.18 -19.40
CA ASP A 76 -42.70 16.58 -19.08
C ASP A 76 -43.92 16.72 -18.14
N HIS A 77 -45.02 16.01 -18.39
CA HIS A 77 -46.18 15.99 -17.50
C HIS A 77 -45.86 15.48 -16.10
N PHE A 78 -45.05 14.42 -15.99
CA PHE A 78 -44.58 13.91 -14.70
C PHE A 78 -43.71 14.94 -13.97
N THR A 79 -42.75 15.55 -14.67
CA THR A 79 -41.86 16.56 -14.07
C THR A 79 -42.66 17.75 -13.55
N GLN A 80 -43.67 18.22 -14.30
CA GLN A 80 -44.56 19.30 -13.86
C GLN A 80 -45.42 18.91 -12.64
N LEU A 81 -45.88 17.66 -12.56
CA LEU A 81 -46.61 17.15 -11.39
C LEU A 81 -45.71 17.16 -10.15
N VAL A 82 -44.48 16.65 -10.27
CA VAL A 82 -43.53 16.61 -9.14
C VAL A 82 -43.11 18.03 -8.73
N LEU A 83 -42.90 18.94 -9.69
CA LEU A 83 -42.66 20.37 -9.42
C LEU A 83 -43.80 20.99 -8.61
N ALA A 84 -45.06 20.73 -9.00
CA ALA A 84 -46.22 21.20 -8.27
C ALA A 84 -46.26 20.62 -6.85
N CYS A 85 -45.81 19.38 -6.65
CA CYS A 85 -45.84 18.70 -5.35
C CYS A 85 -44.56 18.89 -4.49
N LEU A 86 -43.62 19.76 -4.87
CA LEU A 86 -42.39 19.98 -4.10
C LEU A 86 -42.65 20.50 -2.67
N TYR A 87 -43.75 21.22 -2.44
CA TYR A 87 -44.12 21.70 -1.11
C TYR A 87 -44.71 20.59 -0.21
N LEU A 88 -45.08 19.46 -0.79
CA LEU A 88 -45.74 18.33 -0.12
C LEU A 88 -44.76 17.26 0.36
N VAL A 89 -43.59 17.15 -0.29
CA VAL A 89 -42.59 16.12 0.00
C VAL A 89 -41.23 16.78 0.24
N SER A 90 -40.55 16.37 1.30
CA SER A 90 -39.23 16.93 1.62
C SER A 90 -38.19 16.64 0.52
N ASP A 91 -37.35 17.65 0.25
CA ASP A 91 -36.18 17.55 -0.64
C ASP A 91 -35.30 16.32 -0.38
N THR A 92 -35.14 15.94 0.89
CA THR A 92 -34.28 14.82 1.28
C THR A 92 -34.82 13.48 0.80
N VAL A 93 -36.13 13.28 0.88
CA VAL A 93 -36.78 12.03 0.47
C VAL A 93 -36.80 11.93 -1.06
N LEU A 94 -37.08 13.04 -1.76
CA LEU A 94 -37.03 13.07 -3.23
C LEU A 94 -35.62 12.78 -3.76
N LYS A 95 -34.58 13.35 -3.14
CA LYS A 95 -33.16 13.09 -3.51
C LYS A 95 -32.73 11.64 -3.27
N GLU A 96 -33.37 10.93 -2.34
CA GLU A 96 -33.10 9.52 -2.07
C GLU A 96 -33.80 8.60 -3.09
N ARG A 97 -34.99 8.97 -3.57
CA ARG A 97 -35.91 8.08 -4.29
C ARG A 97 -35.98 8.33 -5.80
N LEU A 98 -35.74 9.55 -6.28
CA LEU A 98 -35.84 9.88 -7.71
C LEU A 98 -34.51 9.71 -8.44
N ASP A 99 -34.61 9.51 -9.76
CA ASP A 99 -33.44 9.40 -10.62
C ASP A 99 -32.67 10.74 -10.74
N PRO A 100 -31.32 10.70 -10.88
CA PRO A 100 -30.50 11.91 -10.94
C PRO A 100 -30.85 12.88 -12.09
N GLU A 101 -31.35 12.38 -13.21
CA GLU A 101 -31.78 13.18 -14.36
C GLU A 101 -33.10 13.92 -14.08
N THR A 102 -34.01 13.26 -13.35
CA THR A 102 -35.25 13.85 -12.83
C THR A 102 -34.92 14.98 -11.87
N LEU A 103 -34.00 14.73 -10.93
CA LEU A 103 -33.60 15.71 -9.92
C LEU A 103 -32.93 16.95 -10.52
N GLU A 104 -32.21 16.80 -11.64
CA GLU A 104 -31.68 17.93 -12.42
C GLU A 104 -32.82 18.71 -13.11
N SER A 105 -33.77 18.02 -13.73
CA SER A 105 -34.94 18.63 -14.37
C SER A 105 -35.85 19.38 -13.39
N LEU A 106 -35.92 18.92 -12.13
CA LEU A 106 -36.65 19.55 -11.03
C LEU A 106 -35.87 20.71 -10.38
N GLY A 107 -34.61 20.94 -10.75
CA GLY A 107 -33.75 21.97 -10.13
C GLY A 107 -33.28 21.65 -8.71
N LEU A 108 -33.53 20.43 -8.22
CA LEU A 108 -33.08 19.97 -6.89
C LEU A 108 -31.57 19.69 -6.86
N ILE A 109 -30.98 19.43 -8.03
CA ILE A 109 -29.55 19.18 -8.24
C ILE A 109 -29.07 20.01 -9.44
N LYS A 110 -27.84 20.54 -9.36
CA LYS A 110 -27.26 21.38 -10.43
C LYS A 110 -26.78 20.59 -11.66
N GLN A 111 -26.30 19.35 -11.48
CA GLN A 111 -25.77 18.51 -12.55
C GLN A 111 -25.85 17.02 -12.18
N SER A 112 -26.62 16.24 -12.94
CA SER A 112 -26.84 14.79 -12.72
C SER A 112 -25.55 13.97 -12.76
N GLN A 113 -24.68 14.22 -13.74
CA GLN A 113 -23.43 13.48 -13.92
C GLN A 113 -22.49 13.61 -12.72
N GLN A 114 -22.33 14.81 -12.17
CA GLN A 114 -21.48 15.02 -10.99
C GLN A 114 -22.05 14.34 -9.74
N PHE A 115 -23.38 14.36 -9.59
CA PHE A 115 -24.06 13.70 -8.49
C PHE A 115 -23.88 12.18 -8.57
N ASN A 116 -24.05 11.58 -9.74
CA ASN A 116 -23.87 10.15 -9.93
C ASN A 116 -22.40 9.73 -9.69
N GLN A 117 -21.43 10.49 -10.20
CA GLN A 117 -20.01 10.26 -9.90
C GLN A 117 -19.71 10.31 -8.39
N LYS A 118 -20.30 11.25 -7.65
CA LYS A 118 -20.17 11.33 -6.19
C LYS A 118 -20.82 10.13 -5.50
N SER A 119 -22.03 9.75 -5.91
CA SER A 119 -22.76 8.60 -5.38
C SER A 119 -21.97 7.31 -5.55
N VAL A 120 -21.43 7.07 -6.76
CA VAL A 120 -20.56 5.92 -7.03
C VAL A 120 -19.31 5.97 -6.16
N LYS A 121 -18.60 7.11 -6.08
CA LYS A 121 -17.41 7.24 -5.20
C LYS A 121 -17.71 6.93 -3.74
N ILE A 122 -18.84 7.40 -3.21
CA ILE A 122 -19.26 7.14 -1.83
C ILE A 122 -19.59 5.67 -1.64
N LYS A 123 -20.39 5.06 -2.53
CA LYS A 123 -20.71 3.62 -2.48
C LYS A 123 -19.44 2.79 -2.54
N THR A 124 -18.53 3.09 -3.48
CA THR A 124 -17.25 2.39 -3.59
C THR A 124 -16.44 2.49 -2.29
N LYS A 125 -16.36 3.70 -1.71
CA LYS A 125 -15.66 3.91 -0.43
C LYS A 125 -16.33 3.19 0.73
N LEU A 126 -17.65 3.13 0.77
CA LEU A 126 -18.40 2.51 1.86
C LEU A 126 -18.29 0.97 1.83
N PHE A 127 -18.38 0.37 0.64
CA PHE A 127 -18.47 -1.08 0.49
C PHE A 127 -17.14 -1.78 0.19
N TYR A 128 -16.18 -1.10 -0.45
CA TYR A 128 -14.95 -1.75 -0.92
C TYR A 128 -13.68 -1.24 -0.24
N LYS A 129 -13.72 -0.09 0.44
CA LYS A 129 -12.54 0.38 1.18
C LYS A 129 -12.45 -0.37 2.50
N GLN A 130 -11.54 -1.34 2.58
CA GLN A 130 -11.15 -1.92 3.86
C GLN A 130 -10.57 -0.80 4.75
N GLN A 131 -11.05 -0.71 5.99
CA GLN A 131 -10.42 0.13 6.99
C GLN A 131 -9.18 -0.63 7.46
N LYS A 132 -8.03 -0.28 6.88
CA LYS A 132 -6.70 -0.69 7.34
C LYS A 132 -5.92 0.57 7.63
N PHE A 133 -5.40 0.66 8.83
CA PHE A 133 -4.60 1.80 9.27
C PHE A 133 -3.15 1.48 8.98
N ASN A 134 -2.54 2.24 8.08
CA ASN A 134 -1.18 2.03 7.61
C ASN A 134 -0.20 3.03 8.23
N LEU A 135 -0.71 4.16 8.71
CA LEU A 135 0.13 5.21 9.27
C LEU A 135 0.08 5.17 10.79
N LEU A 136 1.23 5.36 11.43
CA LEU A 136 1.36 5.36 12.90
C LEU A 136 0.36 6.32 13.57
N ARG A 137 0.15 7.50 12.96
CA ARG A 137 -0.76 8.54 13.48
C ARG A 137 -2.23 8.15 13.47
N GLU A 138 -2.62 7.18 12.65
CA GLU A 138 -4.01 6.75 12.52
C GLU A 138 -4.41 5.89 13.72
N GLU A 139 -3.55 4.95 14.13
CA GLU A 139 -3.79 4.03 15.26
C GLU A 139 -2.58 3.97 16.20
N ASN A 140 -2.39 5.03 16.98
CA ASN A 140 -1.23 5.17 17.87
C ASN A 140 -1.17 4.04 18.93
N GLU A 141 -2.31 3.62 19.47
CA GLU A 141 -2.36 2.58 20.50
C GLU A 141 -1.97 1.20 19.95
N GLY A 142 -2.52 0.82 18.79
CA GLY A 142 -2.23 -0.47 18.17
C GLY A 142 -0.75 -0.62 17.83
N TYR A 143 -0.15 0.40 17.21
CA TYR A 143 1.28 0.38 16.91
C TYR A 143 2.17 0.48 18.16
N ALA A 144 1.78 1.25 19.18
CA ALA A 144 2.53 1.31 20.43
C ALA A 144 2.54 -0.06 21.15
N LYS A 145 1.39 -0.75 21.18
CA LYS A 145 1.29 -2.12 21.74
C LYS A 145 2.13 -3.11 20.94
N LEU A 146 2.12 -3.03 19.61
CA LEU A 146 2.96 -3.87 18.76
C LEU A 146 4.44 -3.69 19.05
N ILE A 147 4.92 -2.44 19.12
CA ILE A 147 6.33 -2.14 19.40
C ILE A 147 6.70 -2.59 20.81
N ALA A 148 5.82 -2.39 21.80
CA ALA A 148 6.05 -2.87 23.16
C ALA A 148 6.12 -4.40 23.25
N GLU A 149 5.26 -5.11 22.52
CA GLU A 149 5.24 -6.57 22.45
C GLU A 149 6.51 -7.13 21.81
N LEU A 150 7.00 -6.51 20.73
CA LEU A 150 8.26 -6.91 20.07
C LEU A 150 9.51 -6.46 20.85
N GLY A 151 9.38 -5.41 21.66
CA GLY A 151 10.44 -4.82 22.47
C GLY A 151 10.64 -5.45 23.85
N GLN A 152 9.78 -6.40 24.24
CA GLN A 152 9.89 -7.06 25.55
C GLN A 152 11.16 -7.91 25.68
N ASP A 153 11.52 -8.28 26.90
CA ASP A 153 12.61 -9.23 27.10
C ASP A 153 12.18 -10.61 26.57
N LEU A 154 12.92 -11.12 25.58
CA LEU A 154 12.66 -12.40 24.92
C LEU A 154 13.32 -13.57 25.67
N SER A 155 13.90 -13.31 26.85
CA SER A 155 14.45 -14.36 27.70
C SER A 155 13.32 -15.20 28.35
N GLY A 156 13.40 -16.53 28.26
CA GLY A 156 12.48 -17.46 28.96
C GLY A 156 11.52 -18.25 28.06
N ASN A 157 10.22 -18.29 28.45
CA ASN A 157 9.14 -19.12 27.89
C ASN A 157 8.40 -18.49 26.69
N ILE A 158 8.84 -17.33 26.21
CA ILE A 158 8.16 -16.60 25.14
C ILE A 158 8.58 -17.22 23.81
N THR A 159 7.62 -17.83 23.10
CA THR A 159 7.84 -18.45 21.79
C THR A 159 7.40 -17.52 20.67
N SER A 160 7.98 -17.71 19.47
CA SER A 160 7.59 -17.01 18.25
C SER A 160 6.08 -17.16 17.98
N ASP A 161 5.52 -18.32 18.26
CA ASP A 161 4.11 -18.64 18.05
C ASP A 161 3.18 -17.81 18.95
N LEU A 162 3.53 -17.65 20.22
CA LEU A 162 2.74 -16.85 21.16
C LEU A 162 2.72 -15.38 20.74
N ILE A 163 3.88 -14.83 20.36
CA ILE A 163 3.96 -13.45 19.86
C ILE A 163 3.18 -13.32 18.55
N LEU A 164 3.21 -14.32 17.67
CA LEU A 164 2.44 -14.30 16.43
C LEU A 164 0.92 -14.25 16.70
N GLU A 165 0.42 -14.99 17.69
CA GLU A 165 -0.97 -14.91 18.13
C GLU A 165 -1.32 -13.52 18.67
N ASN A 166 -0.43 -12.93 19.48
CA ASN A 166 -0.59 -11.56 19.98
C ASN A 166 -0.64 -10.55 18.81
N ILE A 167 0.26 -10.66 17.84
CA ILE A 167 0.29 -9.80 16.65
C ILE A 167 -1.01 -9.93 15.85
N LYS A 168 -1.50 -11.16 15.62
CA LYS A 168 -2.80 -11.41 14.96
C LYS A 168 -3.94 -10.73 15.72
N SER A 169 -3.94 -10.81 17.05
CA SER A 169 -4.94 -10.15 17.89
C SER A 169 -4.88 -8.62 17.76
N LEU A 170 -3.68 -8.03 17.72
CA LEU A 170 -3.50 -6.58 17.54
C LEU A 170 -3.95 -6.12 16.16
N ILE A 171 -3.62 -6.87 15.10
CA ILE A 171 -4.09 -6.60 13.75
C ILE A 171 -5.62 -6.62 13.71
N GLY A 172 -6.25 -7.63 14.32
CA GLY A 172 -7.72 -7.76 14.34
C GLY A 172 -8.42 -6.71 15.20
N CYS A 173 -7.88 -6.35 16.37
CA CYS A 173 -8.48 -5.39 17.28
C CYS A 173 -8.37 -3.94 16.80
N PHE A 174 -7.22 -3.58 16.22
CA PHE A 174 -6.92 -2.20 15.82
C PHE A 174 -6.96 -1.99 14.30
N ASN A 175 -7.32 -3.01 13.51
CA ASN A 175 -7.33 -2.96 12.05
C ASN A 175 -5.99 -2.46 11.46
N LEU A 176 -4.87 -2.92 12.02
CA LEU A 176 -3.53 -2.52 11.56
C LEU A 176 -3.25 -3.07 10.16
N ASP A 177 -2.53 -2.30 9.35
CA ASP A 177 -2.08 -2.77 8.05
C ASP A 177 -0.98 -3.84 8.19
N PRO A 178 -1.17 -5.07 7.66
CA PRO A 178 -0.20 -6.16 7.80
C PRO A 178 1.17 -5.87 7.18
N ASN A 179 1.24 -5.06 6.13
CA ASN A 179 2.51 -4.71 5.50
C ASN A 179 3.30 -3.76 6.41
N ARG A 180 2.60 -2.80 7.06
CA ARG A 180 3.25 -1.92 8.04
C ARG A 180 3.66 -2.67 9.31
N VAL A 181 2.87 -3.65 9.75
CA VAL A 181 3.26 -4.51 10.89
C VAL A 181 4.54 -5.28 10.57
N LEU A 182 4.63 -5.87 9.38
CA LEU A 182 5.85 -6.56 8.91
C LEU A 182 7.05 -5.63 8.85
N ASP A 183 6.86 -4.42 8.33
CA ASP A 183 7.90 -3.40 8.28
C ASP A 183 8.45 -3.05 9.68
N ILE A 184 7.58 -2.95 10.69
CA ILE A 184 7.98 -2.74 12.08
C ILE A 184 8.69 -3.97 12.67
N ILE A 185 8.23 -5.19 12.36
CA ILE A 185 8.93 -6.42 12.78
C ILE A 185 10.36 -6.43 12.25
N LEU A 186 10.57 -6.06 10.98
CA LEU A 186 11.89 -5.97 10.38
C LEU A 186 12.76 -4.88 11.03
N GLU A 187 12.19 -3.73 11.36
CA GLU A 187 12.91 -2.64 12.07
C GLU A 187 13.34 -3.05 13.49
N VAL A 188 12.48 -3.76 14.22
CA VAL A 188 12.82 -4.27 15.55
C VAL A 188 13.89 -5.35 15.45
N TYR A 189 13.80 -6.24 14.45
CA TYR A 189 14.81 -7.25 14.20
C TYR A 189 16.17 -6.62 13.83
N GLU A 190 16.16 -5.57 13.00
CA GLU A 190 17.36 -4.80 12.66
C GLU A 190 18.06 -4.23 13.92
N CYS A 191 17.26 -3.80 14.91
CA CYS A 191 17.77 -3.29 16.19
C CYS A 191 18.18 -4.39 17.19
N ARG A 192 17.78 -5.65 16.98
CA ARG A 192 18.00 -6.77 17.92
C ARG A 192 18.58 -8.00 17.20
N PRO A 193 19.82 -7.90 16.71
CA PRO A 193 20.47 -8.98 15.96
C PRO A 193 20.96 -10.17 16.82
N GLU A 194 20.63 -10.19 18.11
CA GLU A 194 21.00 -11.28 19.02
C GLU A 194 19.97 -12.42 18.99
N TYR A 195 18.78 -12.16 18.47
CA TYR A 195 17.62 -13.04 18.53
C TYR A 195 17.22 -13.60 17.15
N ASP A 196 18.20 -13.96 16.31
CA ASP A 196 17.97 -14.51 14.97
C ASP A 196 17.07 -15.77 15.03
N GLU A 197 17.33 -16.67 15.99
CA GLU A 197 16.54 -17.89 16.25
C GLU A 197 15.09 -17.63 16.66
N PHE A 198 14.74 -16.41 17.06
CA PHE A 198 13.38 -16.02 17.42
C PHE A 198 12.66 -15.30 16.26
N PHE A 199 13.33 -14.31 15.66
CA PHE A 199 12.72 -13.47 14.62
C PHE A 199 12.57 -14.20 13.28
N VAL A 200 13.50 -15.10 12.92
CA VAL A 200 13.40 -15.85 11.67
C VAL A 200 12.16 -16.74 11.64
N PRO A 201 11.90 -17.63 12.63
CA PRO A 201 10.66 -18.42 12.65
C PRO A 201 9.39 -17.58 12.76
N LEU A 202 9.46 -16.44 13.45
CA LEU A 202 8.33 -15.50 13.54
C LEU A 202 7.98 -14.92 12.16
N ILE A 203 8.99 -14.45 11.41
CA ILE A 203 8.80 -13.90 10.05
C ILE A 203 8.34 -14.99 9.10
N GLU A 204 8.93 -16.19 9.15
CA GLU A 204 8.51 -17.35 8.35
C GLU A 204 7.01 -17.67 8.57
N SER A 205 6.60 -17.78 9.84
CA SER A 205 5.21 -18.07 10.20
C SER A 205 4.26 -16.93 9.83
N TYR A 206 4.73 -15.68 9.88
CA TYR A 206 3.97 -14.52 9.45
C TYR A 206 3.80 -14.47 7.91
N MET A 207 4.84 -14.86 7.17
CA MET A 207 4.85 -14.93 5.71
C MET A 207 3.87 -15.94 5.14
N TYR A 208 3.53 -17.00 5.87
CA TYR A 208 2.48 -17.93 5.46
C TYR A 208 1.09 -17.26 5.29
N MET A 209 0.87 -16.10 5.92
CA MET A 209 -0.38 -15.33 5.80
C MET A 209 -0.30 -14.20 4.77
N CYS A 210 0.88 -13.95 4.20
CA CYS A 210 1.14 -12.80 3.32
C CYS A 210 1.51 -13.26 1.92
N GLU A 211 1.49 -12.34 0.96
CA GLU A 211 2.04 -12.63 -0.37
C GLU A 211 3.59 -12.64 -0.31
N PRO A 212 4.27 -13.64 -0.90
CA PRO A 212 5.73 -13.78 -0.82
C PRO A 212 6.52 -12.54 -1.28
N GLN A 213 6.01 -11.84 -2.29
CA GLN A 213 6.66 -10.66 -2.85
C GLN A 213 6.64 -9.44 -1.91
N THR A 214 5.76 -9.44 -0.90
CA THR A 214 5.59 -8.30 0.02
C THR A 214 6.88 -8.01 0.76
N LEU A 215 7.56 -9.04 1.26
CA LEU A 215 8.80 -8.91 2.00
C LEU A 215 9.92 -8.32 1.14
N CYS A 216 10.03 -8.80 -0.11
CA CYS A 216 10.99 -8.28 -1.09
C CYS A 216 10.71 -6.80 -1.43
N HIS A 217 9.44 -6.44 -1.65
CA HIS A 217 9.07 -5.05 -1.93
C HIS A 217 9.35 -4.11 -0.75
N ILE A 218 9.11 -4.54 0.50
CA ILE A 218 9.41 -3.74 1.70
C ILE A 218 10.92 -3.51 1.83
N LEU A 219 11.73 -4.57 1.68
CA LEU A 219 13.18 -4.43 1.72
C LEU A 219 13.70 -3.59 0.56
N GLY A 220 13.20 -3.79 -0.65
CA GLY A 220 13.53 -2.96 -1.81
C GLY A 220 13.16 -1.49 -1.59
N PHE A 221 12.05 -1.20 -0.92
CA PHE A 221 11.68 0.16 -0.51
C PHE A 221 12.64 0.73 0.54
N LYS A 222 13.04 -0.05 1.55
CA LYS A 222 14.08 0.37 2.53
C LYS A 222 15.41 0.64 1.85
N PHE A 223 15.87 -0.22 0.95
CA PHE A 223 17.10 0.00 0.19
C PHE A 223 17.02 1.27 -0.66
N LYS A 224 15.87 1.56 -1.30
CA LYS A 224 15.63 2.80 -2.04
C LYS A 224 15.62 4.04 -1.16
N PHE A 225 15.09 3.94 0.06
CA PHE A 225 15.07 5.07 0.99
C PHE A 225 16.49 5.54 1.33
N TYR A 226 17.41 4.62 1.55
CA TYR A 226 18.82 4.95 1.82
C TYR A 226 19.64 5.30 0.58
N GLN A 227 19.04 5.38 -0.62
CA GLN A 227 19.72 5.83 -1.86
C GLN A 227 19.68 7.36 -2.04
N GLU A 228 18.99 8.10 -1.17
CA GLU A 228 18.99 9.56 -1.19
C GLU A 228 20.39 10.12 -0.86
N PRO A 229 20.79 11.31 -1.38
CA PRO A 229 22.18 11.77 -1.45
C PRO A 229 22.98 11.88 -0.13
N ASN A 230 22.34 11.68 1.02
CA ASN A 230 22.96 11.66 2.36
C ASN A 230 22.80 10.31 3.09
N GLY A 231 22.21 9.30 2.45
CA GLY A 231 21.98 7.98 3.05
C GLY A 231 23.18 7.07 2.87
N GLU A 232 23.87 6.75 3.97
CA GLU A 232 24.63 5.50 4.05
C GLU A 232 23.64 4.41 4.47
N THR A 233 23.59 3.33 3.71
CA THR A 233 22.84 2.13 4.08
C THR A 233 23.45 1.48 5.32
N PRO A 234 22.64 1.20 6.34
CA PRO A 234 23.17 0.65 7.57
C PRO A 234 23.57 -0.82 7.39
N SER A 235 24.70 -1.23 8.00
CA SER A 235 25.18 -2.62 7.96
C SER A 235 24.21 -3.62 8.57
N SER A 236 23.32 -3.17 9.46
CA SER A 236 22.25 -3.95 10.06
C SER A 236 21.21 -4.39 9.03
N LEU A 237 20.82 -3.52 8.09
CA LEU A 237 19.91 -3.86 7.01
C LEU A 237 20.49 -4.93 6.08
N TYR A 238 21.78 -4.83 5.75
CA TYR A 238 22.47 -5.87 4.96
C TYR A 238 22.51 -7.21 5.68
N ARG A 239 22.75 -7.21 7.00
CA ARG A 239 22.71 -8.43 7.80
C ARG A 239 21.31 -9.06 7.76
N VAL A 240 20.26 -8.27 8.02
CA VAL A 240 18.88 -8.78 7.99
C VAL A 240 18.55 -9.38 6.62
N ALA A 241 18.88 -8.67 5.53
CA ALA A 241 18.67 -9.19 4.17
C ALA A 241 19.43 -10.49 3.92
N ALA A 242 20.69 -10.58 4.37
CA ALA A 242 21.51 -11.79 4.23
C ALA A 242 20.93 -12.99 5.00
N VAL A 243 20.44 -12.78 6.23
CA VAL A 243 19.80 -13.86 7.01
C VAL A 243 18.50 -14.31 6.35
N LEU A 244 17.67 -13.38 5.84
CA LEU A 244 16.42 -13.74 5.16
C LEU A 244 16.66 -14.51 3.85
N LEU A 245 17.74 -14.20 3.12
CA LEU A 245 18.18 -14.97 1.95
C LEU A 245 18.67 -16.38 2.34
N GLN A 246 19.45 -16.49 3.42
CA GLN A 246 19.96 -17.79 3.90
C GLN A 246 18.83 -18.77 4.26
N HIS A 247 17.74 -18.27 4.85
CA HIS A 247 16.57 -19.07 5.19
C HIS A 247 15.59 -19.28 4.03
N ASN A 248 15.91 -18.81 2.81
CA ASN A 248 15.06 -18.88 1.61
C ASN A 248 13.68 -18.21 1.79
N LEU A 249 13.61 -17.13 2.58
CA LEU A 249 12.37 -16.35 2.73
C LEU A 249 12.19 -15.34 1.59
N ILE A 250 13.26 -15.05 0.85
CA ILE A 250 13.30 -14.12 -0.28
C ILE A 250 14.19 -14.72 -1.36
N ASP A 251 13.83 -14.51 -2.62
CA ASP A 251 14.67 -14.85 -3.76
C ASP A 251 15.67 -13.72 -4.07
N LEU A 252 16.93 -14.09 -4.28
CA LEU A 252 17.99 -13.15 -4.63
C LEU A 252 17.64 -12.36 -5.90
N GLU A 253 17.02 -13.01 -6.90
CA GLU A 253 16.66 -12.39 -8.18
C GLU A 253 15.71 -11.20 -7.99
N ASP A 254 14.70 -11.35 -7.14
CA ASP A 254 13.71 -10.31 -6.87
C ASP A 254 14.34 -9.13 -6.10
N LEU A 255 15.20 -9.43 -5.10
CA LEU A 255 15.87 -8.39 -4.34
C LEU A 255 16.88 -7.63 -5.22
N TYR A 256 17.57 -8.33 -6.12
CA TYR A 256 18.61 -7.77 -6.98
C TYR A 256 18.08 -6.64 -7.89
N VAL A 257 16.83 -6.73 -8.36
CA VAL A 257 16.17 -5.70 -9.18
C VAL A 257 16.00 -4.38 -8.42
N HIS A 258 15.95 -4.42 -7.08
CA HIS A 258 15.78 -3.24 -6.24
C HIS A 258 17.10 -2.62 -5.78
N LEU A 259 18.22 -3.33 -5.91
CA LEU A 259 19.55 -2.87 -5.49
C LEU A 259 20.20 -1.98 -6.54
N LEU A 260 20.82 -0.90 -6.08
CA LEU A 260 21.68 -0.04 -6.89
C LEU A 260 23.15 -0.19 -6.47
N PRO A 261 24.11 0.01 -7.40
CA PRO A 261 23.95 0.46 -8.78
C PRO A 261 23.49 -0.63 -9.76
N VAL A 262 22.94 -0.22 -10.90
CA VAL A 262 22.65 -1.13 -12.04
C VAL A 262 23.96 -1.72 -12.56
N ASP A 263 23.95 -2.98 -13.00
CA ASP A 263 25.16 -3.70 -13.43
C ASP A 263 25.96 -2.96 -14.51
N ASN A 264 25.27 -2.25 -15.41
CA ASN A 264 25.89 -1.42 -16.43
C ASN A 264 26.72 -0.27 -15.86
N ALA A 265 26.30 0.32 -14.74
CA ALA A 265 27.06 1.38 -14.07
C ALA A 265 28.33 0.80 -13.42
N ILE A 266 28.22 -0.38 -12.79
CA ILE A 266 29.34 -1.09 -12.16
C ILE A 266 30.37 -1.50 -13.22
N LEU A 267 29.92 -1.98 -14.38
CA LEU A 267 30.79 -2.34 -15.51
C LEU A 267 31.54 -1.13 -16.08
N GLU A 268 30.87 0.01 -16.23
CA GLU A 268 31.49 1.23 -16.75
C GLU A 268 32.46 1.87 -15.74
N GLU A 269 32.13 1.87 -14.46
CA GLU A 269 33.01 2.32 -13.38
C GLU A 269 34.27 1.42 -13.31
N HIS A 270 34.08 0.10 -13.28
CA HIS A 270 35.20 -0.83 -13.26
C HIS A 270 36.11 -0.71 -14.49
N LYS A 271 35.54 -0.47 -15.68
CA LYS A 271 36.36 -0.19 -16.88
C LYS A 271 37.16 1.10 -16.72
N ARG A 272 36.59 2.16 -16.14
CA ARG A 272 37.32 3.41 -15.86
C ARG A 272 38.45 3.18 -14.87
N GLU A 273 38.18 2.52 -13.75
CA GLU A 273 39.19 2.18 -12.74
C GLU A 273 40.33 1.33 -13.32
N ILE A 274 40.02 0.32 -14.14
CA ILE A 274 41.05 -0.48 -14.82
C ILE A 274 41.88 0.39 -15.77
N VAL A 275 41.25 1.31 -16.50
CA VAL A 275 41.98 2.22 -17.41
C VAL A 275 42.88 3.16 -16.63
N GLU A 276 42.40 3.72 -15.51
CA GLU A 276 43.18 4.59 -14.62
C GLU A 276 44.34 3.83 -13.97
N ALA A 277 44.08 2.64 -13.41
CA ALA A 277 45.13 1.77 -12.87
C ALA A 277 46.18 1.41 -13.93
N LYS A 278 45.76 1.09 -15.17
CA LYS A 278 46.68 0.87 -16.30
C LYS A 278 47.46 2.13 -16.67
N GLN A 279 46.87 3.31 -16.58
CA GLN A 279 47.56 4.58 -16.80
C GLN A 279 48.57 4.88 -15.69
N ILE A 280 48.24 4.59 -14.43
CA ILE A 280 49.15 4.72 -13.28
C ILE A 280 50.33 3.76 -13.44
N VAL A 281 50.09 2.50 -13.82
CA VAL A 281 51.15 1.53 -14.13
C VAL A 281 52.01 2.02 -15.29
N ARG A 282 51.43 2.55 -16.37
CA ARG A 282 52.20 3.15 -17.47
C ARG A 282 53.05 4.34 -17.02
N LYS A 283 52.52 5.20 -16.15
CA LYS A 283 53.25 6.33 -15.56
C LYS A 283 54.39 5.84 -14.65
N LEU A 284 54.15 4.84 -13.80
CA LEU A 284 55.16 4.21 -12.95
C LEU A 284 56.28 3.54 -13.77
N THR A 285 55.93 2.77 -14.81
CA THR A 285 56.91 2.16 -15.72
C THR A 285 57.72 3.21 -16.50
N MET A 286 57.14 4.37 -16.81
CA MET A 286 57.87 5.50 -17.40
C MET A 286 58.82 6.21 -16.42
N VAL A 287 58.44 6.33 -15.14
CA VAL A 287 59.27 6.97 -14.11
C VAL A 287 60.52 6.14 -13.76
N VAL A 288 60.49 4.81 -13.95
CA VAL A 288 61.67 3.95 -13.78
C VAL A 288 62.78 4.23 -14.82
N LEU A 289 62.48 4.96 -15.91
CA LEU A 289 63.46 5.35 -16.95
C LEU A 289 64.01 6.78 -16.78
N SER A 290 63.54 7.55 -15.80
CA SER A 290 63.99 8.93 -15.55
C SER A 290 64.39 9.12 -14.09
N SER A 291 65.44 8.41 -13.70
CA SER A 291 66.17 8.66 -12.46
C SER A 291 67.11 9.85 -12.63
N GLU A 292 66.58 11.06 -12.40
CA GLU A 292 67.34 12.17 -11.81
C GLU A 292 66.36 13.30 -11.43
N LYS A 293 66.38 13.68 -10.13
CA LYS A 293 65.55 14.68 -9.41
C LYS A 293 64.35 14.15 -8.63
N THR A 294 64.63 13.28 -7.66
CA THR A 294 63.84 13.11 -6.45
C THR A 294 64.31 14.14 -5.42
N GLU A 295 63.48 15.13 -5.06
CA GLU A 295 63.54 15.78 -3.72
C GLU A 295 62.40 16.79 -3.40
N GLU A 296 61.49 17.15 -4.32
CA GLU A 296 60.42 18.13 -3.98
C GLU A 296 58.99 17.55 -3.81
N LYS A 297 58.78 16.23 -3.93
CA LYS A 297 57.44 15.61 -3.93
C LYS A 297 56.98 14.95 -2.62
N GLU A 298 57.66 15.18 -1.51
CA GLU A 298 57.23 14.61 -0.21
C GLU A 298 56.18 15.47 0.52
N LYS A 299 55.89 16.70 0.06
CA LYS A 299 54.85 17.56 0.69
C LYS A 299 53.46 17.50 0.06
N GLU A 300 53.27 16.75 -1.03
CA GLU A 300 51.94 16.55 -1.64
C GLU A 300 51.26 15.24 -1.21
N LYS A 301 52.01 14.27 -0.66
CA LYS A 301 51.46 12.97 -0.23
C LYS A 301 50.48 13.08 0.94
N ASP A 302 50.71 14.00 1.87
CA ASP A 302 49.84 14.18 3.05
C ASP A 302 48.53 14.94 2.74
N LYS A 303 48.30 15.37 1.49
CA LYS A 303 47.05 16.02 1.06
C LYS A 303 46.18 15.17 0.13
N GLU A 304 46.71 14.07 -0.42
CA GLU A 304 45.94 13.15 -1.25
C GLU A 304 45.19 12.08 -0.43
N GLU A 305 45.57 11.86 0.83
CA GLU A 305 44.85 10.96 1.76
C GLU A 305 43.47 11.49 2.18
N GLU A 306 43.15 12.77 1.94
CA GLU A 306 41.85 13.38 2.28
C GLU A 306 40.87 13.49 1.09
N LYS A 307 41.21 12.99 -0.10
CA LYS A 307 40.34 13.12 -1.29
C LYS A 307 40.16 11.85 -2.13
N THR A 308 40.13 10.68 -1.51
CA THR A 308 39.34 9.59 -2.09
C THR A 308 37.89 9.82 -1.67
N GLU A 309 37.17 10.58 -2.49
CA GLU A 309 35.71 10.60 -2.50
C GLU A 309 35.24 9.14 -2.38
N LYS A 310 34.60 8.81 -1.24
CA LYS A 310 33.98 7.49 -1.04
C LYS A 310 33.09 7.24 -2.26
N PRO A 311 33.36 6.23 -3.11
CA PRO A 311 32.44 5.90 -4.18
C PRO A 311 31.08 5.57 -3.55
N PRO A 312 29.98 5.91 -4.23
CA PRO A 312 28.63 5.86 -3.68
C PRO A 312 28.37 4.46 -3.15
N ASP A 313 27.67 4.40 -2.03
CA ASP A 313 27.39 3.18 -1.27
C ASP A 313 26.86 2.06 -2.18
N ASN A 314 27.76 1.17 -2.60
CA ASN A 314 27.46 0.13 -3.56
C ASN A 314 26.72 -0.97 -2.83
N GLN A 315 25.38 -0.93 -2.90
CA GLN A 315 24.57 -1.78 -2.04
C GLN A 315 24.75 -3.28 -2.32
N LYS A 316 25.13 -3.62 -3.54
CA LYS A 316 25.50 -4.98 -3.95
C LYS A 316 26.77 -5.48 -3.26
N LEU A 317 27.76 -4.60 -3.04
CA LEU A 317 28.99 -4.94 -2.32
C LEU A 317 28.71 -5.08 -0.82
N GLY A 318 27.88 -4.20 -0.25
CA GLY A 318 27.44 -4.29 1.15
C GLY A 318 26.66 -5.58 1.44
N LEU A 319 25.75 -5.96 0.53
CA LEU A 319 25.02 -7.23 0.63
C LEU A 319 25.96 -8.43 0.50
N LEU A 320 26.93 -8.39 -0.42
CA LEU A 320 27.91 -9.47 -0.59
C LEU A 320 28.78 -9.63 0.66
N GLU A 321 29.23 -8.53 1.28
CA GLU A 321 29.95 -8.58 2.56
C GLU A 321 29.11 -9.24 3.65
N ALA A 322 27.83 -8.89 3.76
CA ALA A 322 26.94 -9.47 4.76
C ALA A 322 26.65 -10.96 4.51
N LEU A 323 26.40 -11.36 3.26
CA LEU A 323 26.19 -12.77 2.89
C LEU A 323 27.40 -13.63 3.24
N LEU A 324 28.61 -13.13 2.98
CA LEU A 324 29.84 -13.82 3.35
C LEU A 324 30.04 -13.95 4.86
N LYS A 325 29.63 -12.93 5.64
CA LYS A 325 29.67 -12.99 7.12
C LYS A 325 28.65 -13.98 7.69
N VAL A 326 27.47 -14.08 7.07
CA VAL A 326 26.41 -15.02 7.45
C VAL A 326 26.76 -16.45 7.01
N GLY A 327 27.63 -16.61 6.00
CA GLY A 327 28.13 -17.90 5.52
C GLY A 327 27.35 -18.47 4.32
N ASP A 328 26.53 -17.65 3.67
CA ASP A 328 25.74 -18.05 2.50
C ASP A 328 26.59 -17.92 1.22
N TRP A 329 27.24 -19.03 0.85
CA TRP A 329 28.14 -19.08 -0.30
C TRP A 329 27.40 -19.10 -1.65
N GLN A 330 26.27 -19.81 -1.75
CA GLN A 330 25.58 -19.97 -3.05
C GLN A 330 25.08 -18.62 -3.58
N HIS A 331 24.41 -17.84 -2.72
CA HIS A 331 23.93 -16.52 -3.10
C HIS A 331 25.09 -15.53 -3.31
N ALA A 332 26.14 -15.59 -2.48
CA ALA A 332 27.32 -14.76 -2.68
C ALA A 332 28.03 -15.06 -4.03
N GLN A 333 28.13 -16.34 -4.41
CA GLN A 333 28.69 -16.74 -5.70
C GLN A 333 27.85 -16.23 -6.87
N SER A 334 26.52 -16.33 -6.79
CA SER A 334 25.61 -15.79 -7.82
C SER A 334 25.83 -14.30 -8.04
N ILE A 335 25.97 -13.51 -6.96
CA ILE A 335 26.29 -12.07 -7.08
C ILE A 335 27.69 -11.86 -7.68
N MET A 336 28.69 -12.65 -7.29
CA MET A 336 30.05 -12.55 -7.84
C MET A 336 30.11 -12.86 -9.34
N ASP A 337 29.35 -13.84 -9.81
CA ASP A 337 29.31 -14.25 -11.21
C ASP A 337 28.67 -13.17 -12.12
N GLN A 338 27.77 -12.36 -11.57
CA GLN A 338 27.15 -11.22 -12.28
C GLN A 338 28.05 -9.96 -12.31
N MET A 339 29.06 -9.90 -11.43
CA MET A 339 29.99 -8.78 -11.36
C MET A 339 31.26 -9.02 -12.20
N PRO A 340 31.99 -7.95 -12.60
CA PRO A 340 33.24 -8.11 -13.32
C PRO A 340 34.26 -8.93 -12.51
N PRO A 341 35.11 -9.73 -13.19
CA PRO A 341 36.10 -10.55 -12.52
C PRO A 341 37.04 -9.66 -11.70
N PHE A 342 37.27 -10.07 -10.45
CA PHE A 342 38.12 -9.39 -9.46
C PHE A 342 37.62 -8.05 -8.91
N TYR A 343 36.46 -7.53 -9.34
CA TYR A 343 35.89 -6.30 -8.79
C TYR A 343 35.51 -6.48 -7.32
N ALA A 344 34.70 -7.51 -7.01
CA ALA A 344 34.30 -7.83 -5.63
C ALA A 344 35.51 -8.03 -4.70
N THR A 345 36.55 -8.74 -5.16
CA THR A 345 37.76 -9.02 -4.36
C THR A 345 38.72 -7.84 -4.23
N SER A 346 38.55 -6.79 -5.03
CA SER A 346 39.36 -5.56 -4.91
C SER A 346 39.00 -4.78 -3.65
N HIS A 347 37.78 -4.95 -3.14
CA HIS A 347 37.35 -4.34 -1.89
C HIS A 347 37.86 -5.13 -0.68
N LYS A 348 38.62 -4.44 0.18
CA LYS A 348 39.21 -5.02 1.40
C LYS A 348 38.20 -5.73 2.32
N PRO A 349 37.00 -5.20 2.59
CA PRO A 349 36.04 -5.84 3.49
C PRO A 349 35.58 -7.22 2.99
N ILE A 350 35.33 -7.33 1.69
CA ILE A 350 34.94 -8.58 1.03
C ILE A 350 36.08 -9.61 1.09
N ALA A 351 37.32 -9.19 0.82
CA ALA A 351 38.48 -10.07 0.92
C ALA A 351 38.68 -10.59 2.34
N ILE A 352 38.49 -9.76 3.37
CA ILE A 352 38.57 -10.17 4.77
C ILE A 352 37.46 -11.16 5.11
N ALA A 353 36.22 -10.90 4.68
CA ALA A 353 35.09 -11.81 4.90
C ALA A 353 35.32 -13.19 4.23
N LEU A 354 35.85 -13.20 2.99
CA LEU A 354 36.26 -14.43 2.32
C LEU A 354 37.36 -15.18 3.10
N CYS A 355 38.38 -14.46 3.56
CA CYS A 355 39.44 -15.06 4.37
C CYS A 355 38.90 -15.65 5.68
N GLN A 356 37.93 -14.99 6.34
CA GLN A 356 37.28 -15.50 7.55
C GLN A 356 36.47 -16.77 7.25
N LEU A 357 35.71 -16.79 6.16
CA LEU A 357 34.95 -17.97 5.73
C LEU A 357 35.89 -19.16 5.44
N VAL A 358 36.97 -18.92 4.70
CA VAL A 358 38.01 -19.94 4.45
C VAL A 358 38.68 -20.38 5.75
N HIS A 359 38.96 -19.46 6.67
CA HIS A 359 39.56 -19.79 7.95
C HIS A 359 38.66 -20.75 8.75
N VAL A 360 37.36 -20.44 8.88
CA VAL A 360 36.39 -21.27 9.61
C VAL A 360 36.22 -22.65 8.98
N THR A 361 36.18 -22.73 7.65
CA THR A 361 36.01 -24.01 6.93
C THR A 361 37.25 -24.91 6.98
N VAL A 362 38.45 -24.33 6.98
CA VAL A 362 39.73 -25.06 6.96
C VAL A 362 40.27 -25.32 8.38
N GLU A 363 39.84 -24.57 9.39
CA GLU A 363 40.23 -24.75 10.79
C GLU A 363 40.20 -26.21 11.30
N PRO A 364 39.15 -27.03 11.08
CA PRO A 364 39.14 -28.42 11.54
C PRO A 364 40.21 -29.30 10.86
N LEU A 365 40.63 -28.96 9.64
CA LEU A 365 41.70 -29.67 8.92
C LEU A 365 43.08 -29.15 9.32
N TYR A 366 43.22 -27.85 9.59
CA TYR A 366 44.47 -27.22 10.00
C TYR A 366 44.88 -27.58 11.44
N ARG A 367 43.90 -27.85 12.32
CA ARG A 367 44.15 -28.30 13.70
C ARG A 367 44.54 -29.79 13.80
N ARG A 368 44.43 -30.56 12.72
CA ARG A 368 44.92 -31.95 12.64
C ARG A 368 46.38 -31.95 12.19
#